data_AF-A0A7S3G507-F1
#
_entry.id   AF-A0A7S3G507-F1
#
_cell.length_a   1.000
_cell.length_b   1.000
_cell.length_c   1.000
_cell.angle_alpha   90.00
_cell.angle_beta   90.00
_cell.angle_gamma   90.00
#
_symmetry.space_group_name_H-M   'P 1'
#
loop_
_entity.id
_entity.type
_entity.pdbx_description
1 polymer ?
#
loop_
_entity_poly.entity_id
_entity_poly.type
_entity_poly.pdbx_seq_one_letter_code
_entity_poly.pdbx_strand_id
1 'polypeptide(L)'
;MRFRGNRRYDRFLITMQSTTRVKPFICTMPMRLDEGWNQIQFNLSDFTRRAYGTNYIETLRVQIHANCRIRRIYFSDRLYSEEELPPEFKLFLPVQHSQ
;
A
#
# COMPACT_ATOMS: atom_id res chain seq x y z
N MET A 1 0.99 -22.24 29.58
CA MET A 1 0.45 -22.50 28.23
C MET A 1 1.30 -21.75 27.21
N ARG A 2 2.07 -22.46 26.37
CA ARG A 2 2.90 -21.85 25.31
C ARG A 2 2.02 -21.63 24.07
N PHE A 3 1.60 -20.40 23.81
CA PHE A 3 1.03 -20.03 22.51
C PHE A 3 2.15 -20.08 21.45
N ARG A 4 2.35 -21.25 20.83
CA ARG A 4 3.09 -21.37 19.57
C ARG A 4 2.19 -20.85 18.43
N GLY A 5 1.97 -19.55 18.39
CA GLY A 5 1.26 -18.91 17.29
C GLY A 5 2.20 -18.75 16.11
N ASN A 6 2.02 -19.53 15.04
CA ASN A 6 2.66 -19.34 13.74
C ASN A 6 2.32 -17.94 13.19
N ARG A 7 3.06 -16.90 13.59
CA ARG A 7 3.00 -15.61 12.89
C ARG A 7 3.62 -15.82 11.52
N ARG A 8 2.78 -15.85 10.48
CA ARG A 8 3.25 -15.84 9.09
C ARG A 8 3.59 -14.40 8.71
N TYR A 9 4.82 -14.22 8.23
CA TYR A 9 5.30 -12.94 7.74
C TYR A 9 5.12 -12.93 6.23
N ASP A 10 4.06 -12.28 5.77
CA ASP A 10 3.74 -12.20 4.36
C ASP A 10 4.32 -10.92 3.76
N ARG A 11 5.06 -11.08 2.65
CA ARG A 11 5.64 -9.97 1.90
C ARG A 11 4.71 -9.59 0.76
N PHE A 12 4.15 -8.39 0.82
CA PHE A 12 3.45 -7.79 -0.32
C PHE A 12 4.46 -7.07 -1.22
N LEU A 13 4.58 -7.52 -2.46
CA LEU A 13 5.41 -6.91 -3.48
C LEU A 13 4.52 -6.22 -4.49
N ILE A 14 4.79 -4.95 -4.72
CA ILE A 14 4.02 -4.18 -5.68
C ILE A 14 4.94 -3.78 -6.81
N THR A 15 4.56 -4.17 -8.03
CA THR A 15 5.45 -4.08 -9.20
C THR A 15 4.65 -3.68 -10.43
N MET A 16 5.36 -3.24 -11.47
CA MET A 16 4.83 -2.93 -12.79
C MET A 16 4.44 -4.18 -13.60
N GLN A 17 4.60 -5.38 -13.05
CA GLN A 17 4.13 -6.61 -13.69
C GLN A 17 2.61 -6.64 -13.72
N SER A 18 2.02 -7.23 -14.76
CA SER A 18 0.57 -7.24 -15.00
C SER A 18 -0.18 -8.39 -14.35
N THR A 19 0.52 -9.29 -13.63
CA THR A 19 -0.07 -10.53 -13.10
C THR A 19 0.07 -10.62 -11.59
N THR A 20 -1.03 -10.90 -10.89
CA THR A 20 -1.03 -11.21 -9.46
C THR A 20 -0.47 -12.62 -9.25
N ARG A 21 0.52 -12.77 -8.36
CA ARG A 21 1.11 -14.07 -8.03
C ARG A 21 1.14 -14.26 -6.52
N VAL A 22 0.41 -15.26 -6.04
CA VAL A 22 0.37 -15.61 -4.62
C VAL A 22 1.27 -16.82 -4.39
N LYS A 23 2.32 -16.62 -3.59
CA LYS A 23 3.19 -17.68 -3.06
C LYS A 23 3.05 -17.73 -1.53
N PRO A 24 3.40 -18.84 -0.86
CA PRO A 24 3.14 -19.04 0.58
C PRO A 24 3.67 -17.97 1.55
N PHE A 25 4.60 -17.11 1.13
CA PHE A 25 5.16 -16.00 1.94
C PHE A 25 5.29 -14.68 1.17
N ILE A 26 4.93 -14.68 -0.12
CA ILE A 26 5.12 -13.54 -1.01
C ILE A 26 3.89 -13.42 -1.89
N CYS A 27 3.21 -12.28 -1.80
CA CYS A 27 2.14 -11.92 -2.72
C CYS A 27 2.63 -10.77 -3.59
N THR A 28 2.75 -11.03 -4.89
CA THR A 28 3.07 -10.00 -5.88
C THR A 28 1.77 -9.48 -6.47
N MET A 29 1.51 -8.18 -6.30
CA MET A 29 0.34 -7.51 -6.83
C MET A 29 0.74 -6.53 -7.95
N PRO A 30 0.05 -6.55 -9.09
CA PRO A 30 0.26 -5.60 -10.17
C PRO A 30 -0.22 -4.21 -9.75
N MET A 31 0.58 -3.18 -10.01
CA MET A 31 0.14 -1.79 -9.94
C MET A 31 0.06 -1.20 -11.33
N ARG A 32 -1.06 -0.55 -11.62
CA ARG A 32 -1.20 0.35 -12.76
C ARG A 32 -1.10 1.77 -12.21
N LEU A 33 -0.13 2.52 -12.71
CA LEU A 33 0.03 3.95 -12.41
C LEU A 33 -0.41 4.75 -13.63
N ASP A 34 -1.10 5.85 -13.38
CA ASP A 34 -1.47 6.82 -14.40
C ASP A 34 -0.37 7.88 -14.55
N GLU A 35 -0.45 8.71 -15.59
CA GLU A 35 0.52 9.79 -15.80
C GLU A 35 0.43 10.84 -14.68
N GLY A 36 1.58 11.18 -14.09
CA GLY A 36 1.68 12.22 -13.05
C GLY A 36 1.75 11.69 -11.61
N TRP A 37 1.20 12.45 -10.66
CA TRP A 37 1.19 12.11 -9.24
C TRP A 37 0.01 11.18 -8.92
N ASN A 38 0.30 9.96 -8.50
CA ASN A 38 -0.70 8.96 -8.15
C ASN A 38 -0.86 8.87 -6.63
N GLN A 39 -2.10 8.87 -6.13
CA GLN A 39 -2.40 8.49 -4.75
C GLN A 39 -2.80 7.02 -4.71
N ILE A 40 -1.96 6.20 -4.09
CA ILE A 40 -2.17 4.74 -4.04
C ILE A 40 -2.53 4.35 -2.62
N GLN A 41 -3.61 3.58 -2.48
CA GLN A 41 -4.13 3.14 -1.20
C GLN A 41 -4.07 1.61 -1.11
N PHE A 42 -3.43 1.10 -0.06
CA PHE A 42 -3.29 -0.33 0.17
C PHE A 42 -4.09 -0.76 1.39
N ASN A 43 -5.18 -1.48 1.15
CA ASN A 43 -5.92 -2.12 2.23
C ASN A 43 -5.24 -3.45 2.62
N LEU A 44 -4.25 -3.35 3.51
CA LEU A 44 -3.49 -4.51 4.00
C LEU A 44 -4.39 -5.58 4.63
N SER A 45 -5.48 -5.18 5.29
CA SER A 45 -6.42 -6.11 5.94
C SER A 45 -7.18 -6.97 4.94
N ASP A 46 -7.65 -6.37 3.83
CA ASP A 46 -8.40 -7.12 2.82
C ASP A 46 -7.46 -7.97 1.96
N PHE A 47 -6.26 -7.47 1.66
CA PHE A 47 -5.27 -8.20 0.88
C PHE A 47 -4.74 -9.45 1.60
N THR A 48 -4.41 -9.36 2.88
CA THR A 48 -4.02 -10.53 3.70
C THR A 48 -5.13 -11.57 3.76
N ARG A 49 -6.38 -11.12 3.95
CA ARG A 49 -7.53 -12.02 4.01
C ARG A 49 -7.79 -12.72 2.68
N ARG A 50 -7.71 -12.01 1.54
CA ARG A 50 -7.92 -12.60 0.20
C ARG A 50 -6.78 -13.52 -0.24
N ALA A 51 -5.53 -13.17 0.07
CA ALA A 51 -4.38 -13.95 -0.37
C ALA A 51 -4.16 -15.22 0.47
N TYR A 52 -4.34 -15.13 1.79
CA TYR A 52 -3.94 -16.18 2.72
C TYR A 52 -5.05 -16.66 3.68
N GLY A 53 -6.21 -16.00 3.68
CA GLY A 53 -7.31 -16.34 4.60
C GLY A 53 -7.06 -15.95 6.06
N THR A 54 -6.05 -15.11 6.32
CA THR A 54 -5.65 -14.68 7.66
C THR A 54 -5.92 -13.20 7.90
N ASN A 55 -6.05 -12.79 9.16
CA ASN A 55 -6.25 -11.40 9.53
C ASN A 55 -4.92 -10.64 9.61
N TYR A 56 -4.94 -9.37 9.18
CA TYR A 56 -3.84 -8.44 9.37
C TYR A 56 -3.72 -8.03 10.84
N ILE A 57 -2.49 -7.95 11.35
CA ILE A 57 -2.18 -7.56 12.73
C ILE A 57 -1.25 -6.36 12.73
N GLU A 58 -0.07 -6.50 12.14
CA GLU A 58 0.97 -5.47 12.15
C GLU A 58 1.77 -5.47 10.84
N THR A 59 2.31 -4.31 10.47
CA THR A 59 3.30 -4.18 9.39
C THR A 59 4.69 -4.06 10.00
N LEU A 60 5.58 -5.02 9.69
CA LEU A 60 6.95 -5.00 10.24
C LEU A 60 7.91 -4.12 9.46
N ARG A 61 7.78 -4.07 8.14
CA ARG A 61 8.74 -3.37 7.27
C ARG A 61 8.09 -2.93 5.98
N VAL A 62 8.34 -1.68 5.61
CA VAL A 62 8.06 -1.15 4.27
C VAL A 62 9.39 -0.99 3.53
N GLN A 63 9.48 -1.57 2.34
CA GLN A 63 10.64 -1.43 1.45
C GLN A 63 10.19 -0.80 0.16
N ILE A 64 10.91 0.24 -0.27
CA ILE A 64 10.62 0.97 -1.50
C ILE A 64 11.86 0.91 -2.37
N HIS A 65 11.67 0.44 -3.59
CA HIS A 65 12.73 0.34 -4.58
C HIS A 65 12.90 1.66 -5.36
N ALA A 66 14.00 1.78 -6.10
CA ALA A 66 14.32 2.96 -6.91
C ALA A 66 13.29 3.24 -8.02
N ASN A 67 13.46 4.35 -8.74
CA ASN A 67 12.57 4.83 -9.82
C ASN A 67 11.15 5.22 -9.35
N CYS A 68 11.01 5.74 -8.13
CA CYS A 68 9.78 6.37 -7.67
C CYS A 68 10.07 7.73 -7.03
N ARG A 69 9.18 8.69 -7.23
CA ARG A 69 9.21 9.99 -6.53
C ARG A 69 8.12 9.99 -5.48
N ILE A 70 8.53 9.92 -4.21
CA ILE A 70 7.61 9.85 -3.08
C ILE A 70 7.37 11.27 -2.55
N ARG A 71 6.09 11.63 -2.37
CA ARG A 71 5.72 12.87 -1.66
C ARG A 71 5.42 12.59 -0.19
N ARG A 72 4.57 11.60 0.09
CA ARG A 72 4.09 11.25 1.45
C ARG A 72 3.76 9.77 1.54
N ILE A 73 4.04 9.17 2.69
CA ILE A 73 3.63 7.81 3.06
C ILE A 73 3.08 7.89 4.47
N TYR A 74 1.88 7.36 4.67
CA TYR A 74 1.22 7.33 5.96
C TYR A 74 0.41 6.04 6.10
N PHE A 75 0.25 5.59 7.33
CA PHE A 75 -0.72 4.55 7.68
C PHE A 75 -2.02 5.23 8.10
N SER A 76 -3.13 4.65 7.68
CA SER A 76 -4.47 5.08 8.09
C SER A 76 -5.25 3.86 8.55
N ASP A 77 -6.05 4.03 9.60
CA ASP A 77 -6.90 2.96 10.16
C ASP A 77 -8.16 2.74 9.29
N ARG A 78 -8.61 3.81 8.64
CA ARG A 78 -9.75 3.80 7.72
C ARG A 78 -9.43 4.57 6.43
N LEU A 79 -10.19 4.25 5.39
CA LEU A 79 -10.12 4.94 4.11
C LEU A 79 -10.73 6.34 4.29
N TYR A 80 -9.88 7.35 4.45
CA TYR A 80 -10.32 8.75 4.50
C TYR A 80 -10.49 9.28 3.08
N SER A 81 -11.68 9.80 2.79
CA SER A 81 -11.95 10.54 1.55
C SER A 81 -11.16 11.85 1.55
N GLU A 82 -10.83 12.39 0.36
CA GLU A 82 -10.06 13.64 0.24
C GLU A 82 -10.63 14.77 1.11
N GLU A 83 -11.95 14.87 1.26
CA GLU A 83 -12.62 15.93 2.02
C GLU A 83 -12.28 15.93 3.52
N GLU A 84 -12.07 14.76 4.12
CA GLU A 84 -11.78 14.59 5.55
C GLU A 84 -10.28 14.70 5.86
N LEU A 85 -9.43 14.64 4.82
CA LEU A 85 -7.99 14.77 4.98
C LEU A 85 -7.62 16.23 5.26
N PRO A 86 -6.82 16.50 6.32
CA PRO A 86 -6.27 17.83 6.54
C PRO A 86 -5.58 18.36 5.27
N PRO A 87 -5.52 19.68 5.04
CA PRO A 87 -4.89 20.27 3.85
C PRO A 87 -3.45 19.77 3.63
N GLU A 88 -2.75 19.44 4.72
CA GLU A 88 -1.41 18.87 4.71
C GLU A 88 -1.31 17.47 4.10
N PHE A 89 -2.41 16.77 3.83
CA PHE A 89 -2.43 15.44 3.22
C PHE A 89 -3.13 15.41 1.86
N LYS A 90 -3.84 16.47 1.49
CA LYS A 90 -4.44 16.64 0.15
C LYS A 90 -3.35 16.75 -0.92
N LEU A 91 -3.58 16.08 -2.04
CA LEU A 91 -2.69 16.07 -3.19
C LEU A 91 -2.95 17.33 -4.03
N PHE A 92 -2.47 18.49 -3.57
CA PHE A 92 -2.53 19.68 -4.42
C PHE A 92 -1.57 19.48 -5.61
N LEU A 93 -2.14 19.40 -6.81
CA LEU A 93 -1.41 19.62 -8.05
C LEU A 93 -0.74 21.00 -7.96
N PRO A 94 0.51 21.16 -8.42
CA PRO A 94 1.11 22.49 -8.48
C PRO A 94 0.20 23.38 -9.34
N VAL A 95 -0.25 24.49 -8.76
CA VAL A 95 -0.97 25.53 -9.49
C VAL A 95 -0.08 25.92 -10.66
N GLN A 96 -0.52 25.65 -11.89
CA GLN A 96 0.14 26.19 -13.06
C GLN A 96 0.02 27.71 -12.95
N HIS A 97 1.13 28.38 -12.62
CA HIS A 97 1.26 29.81 -12.89
C HIS A 97 1.27 29.96 -14.40
N SER A 98 0.10 30.21 -14.99
CA SER A 98 0.00 30.80 -16.32
C SER A 98 0.66 32.18 -16.25
N GLN A 99 1.85 32.30 -16.84
CA GLN A 99 2.37 33.61 -17.26
C GLN A 99 1.58 34.11 -18.46
#